data_AF-M7P6W9-F1
#
_entry.id   AF-M7P6W9-F1
#
_cell.length_a   1.000
_cell.length_b   1.000
_cell.length_c   1.000
_cell.angle_alpha   90.00
_cell.angle_beta   90.00
_cell.angle_gamma   90.00
#
_symmetry.space_group_name_H-M   'P 1'
#
loop_
_entity.id
_entity.type
_entity.pdbx_description
1 polymer ?
#
loop_
_entity_poly.entity_id
_entity_poly.type
_entity_poly.pdbx_seq_one_letter_code
_entity_poly.pdbx_strand_id
1 'polypeptide(L)'
;MTPNMILMKNLYRKTIKKHETVLNEKNSRFQFEKSSPSLFSSPTKLWILNIKRFRTYGREYQPSNRVRKRRHGFLSRKRSASGRRILARRITKKRKYLTH
;
A
#
# COMPACT_ATOMS: atom_id res chain seq x y z
N MET A 1 -19.05 28.05 -31.62
CA MET A 1 -20.21 27.41 -30.96
C MET A 1 -19.80 26.96 -29.57
N THR A 2 -19.99 27.82 -28.57
CA THR A 2 -19.62 27.55 -27.17
C THR A 2 -20.70 26.69 -26.50
N PRO A 3 -20.36 25.58 -25.83
CA PRO A 3 -21.33 24.79 -25.09
C PRO A 3 -21.93 25.60 -23.94
N ASN A 4 -23.25 25.55 -23.79
CA ASN A 4 -24.02 26.21 -22.75
C ASN A 4 -23.48 25.81 -21.35
N MET A 5 -22.93 26.77 -20.60
CA MET A 5 -22.26 26.56 -19.31
C MET A 5 -23.18 25.93 -18.24
N ILE A 6 -24.50 26.06 -18.39
CA ILE A 6 -25.50 25.46 -17.51
C ILE A 6 -25.49 23.92 -17.67
N LEU A 7 -25.33 23.44 -18.90
CA LEU A 7 -25.27 22.01 -19.22
C LEU A 7 -23.99 21.36 -18.69
N MET A 8 -22.84 22.07 -18.74
CA MET A 8 -21.56 21.57 -18.21
C MET A 8 -21.53 21.51 -16.66
N LYS A 9 -22.18 22.46 -15.97
CA LYS A 9 -22.31 22.43 -14.49
C LYS A 9 -23.21 21.28 -14.03
N ASN A 10 -24.26 20.97 -14.78
CA ASN A 10 -25.21 19.90 -14.44
C ASN A 10 -24.61 18.50 -14.66
N LEU A 11 -23.78 18.32 -15.69
CA LEU A 11 -23.04 17.07 -15.91
C LEU A 11 -21.95 16.86 -14.85
N TYR A 12 -21.24 17.92 -14.44
CA TYR A 12 -20.24 17.85 -13.36
C TYR A 12 -20.85 17.60 -11.97
N ARG A 13 -22.06 18.13 -11.69
CA ARG A 13 -22.78 17.89 -10.43
C ARG A 13 -23.34 16.47 -10.33
N LYS A 14 -23.65 15.82 -11.46
CA LYS A 14 -24.19 14.45 -11.53
C LYS A 14 -23.11 13.38 -11.32
N THR A 15 -21.86 13.65 -11.71
CA THR A 15 -20.73 12.72 -11.55
C THR A 15 -20.20 12.68 -10.11
N ILE A 16 -20.16 13.81 -9.41
CA ILE A 16 -19.66 13.88 -8.01
C ILE A 16 -20.61 13.14 -7.04
N LYS A 17 -21.93 13.32 -7.15
CA LYS A 17 -22.90 12.66 -6.25
C LYS A 17 -22.95 11.12 -6.39
N LYS A 18 -22.53 10.56 -7.53
CA LYS A 18 -22.49 9.09 -7.75
C LYS A 18 -21.27 8.42 -7.10
N HIS A 19 -20.22 9.18 -6.81
CA HIS A 19 -19.01 8.67 -6.14
C HIS A 19 -19.06 8.77 -4.60
N GLU A 20 -19.88 9.68 -4.05
CA GLU A 20 -20.05 9.81 -2.59
C GLU A 20 -20.90 8.67 -2.00
N THR A 21 -21.90 8.16 -2.73
CA THR A 21 -22.74 7.04 -2.25
C THR A 21 -21.98 5.71 -2.17
N VAL A 22 -20.95 5.51 -3.00
CA VAL A 22 -20.14 4.27 -3.00
C VAL A 22 -19.14 4.23 -1.84
N LEU A 23 -18.81 5.38 -1.24
CA LEU A 23 -17.88 5.45 -0.10
C LEU A 23 -18.58 5.47 1.28
N ASN A 24 -19.91 5.58 1.34
CA ASN A 24 -20.64 5.65 2.62
C ASN A 24 -21.48 4.40 2.96
N GLU A 25 -21.57 3.39 2.09
CA GLU A 25 -22.31 2.15 2.38
C GLU A 25 -21.47 1.03 3.01
N LYS A 26 -20.15 1.21 3.15
CA LYS A 26 -19.27 0.20 3.79
C LYS A 26 -19.15 0.34 5.31
N ASN A 27 -19.90 1.25 5.93
CA ASN A 27 -19.87 1.52 7.37
C ASN A 27 -21.23 1.35 8.06
N SER A 28 -22.20 0.67 7.44
CA SER A 28 -23.43 0.27 8.12
C SER A 28 -23.45 -1.23 8.40
N ARG A 29 -23.10 -1.55 9.66
CA ARG A 29 -24.02 -2.29 10.55
C ARG A 29 -23.94 -3.83 10.52
N PHE A 30 -22.79 -4.38 10.92
CA PHE A 30 -22.77 -5.68 11.62
C PHE A 30 -23.23 -5.43 13.07
N GLN A 31 -24.49 -5.72 13.39
CA GLN A 31 -25.00 -5.67 14.77
C GLN A 31 -24.49 -6.90 15.51
N PHE A 32 -23.49 -6.71 16.36
CA PHE A 32 -23.14 -7.71 17.36
C PHE A 32 -24.06 -7.48 18.57
N GLU A 33 -25.07 -8.34 18.70
CA GLU A 33 -25.96 -8.43 19.86
C GLU A 33 -25.14 -8.49 21.15
N LYS A 34 -25.40 -7.57 22.08
CA LYS A 34 -24.78 -7.55 23.41
C LYS A 34 -25.50 -8.59 24.28
N SER A 35 -25.11 -9.85 24.19
CA SER A 35 -25.44 -10.83 25.22
C SER A 35 -24.52 -10.66 26.43
N SER A 36 -25.14 -10.41 27.58
CA SER A 36 -24.51 -10.25 28.89
C SER A 36 -23.68 -11.49 29.27
N PRO A 37 -22.39 -11.36 29.65
CA PRO A 37 -21.65 -12.50 30.17
C PRO A 37 -22.05 -12.75 31.63
N SER A 38 -22.85 -13.80 31.86
CA SER A 38 -23.04 -14.38 33.18
C SER A 38 -21.77 -15.13 33.61
N LEU A 39 -21.23 -14.67 34.74
CA LEU A 39 -20.58 -15.43 35.82
C LEU A 39 -20.22 -16.90 35.48
N PHE A 40 -19.00 -17.13 35.00
CA PHE A 40 -18.31 -18.39 35.25
C PHE A 40 -16.96 -18.12 35.91
N SER A 41 -16.90 -18.56 37.17
CA SER A 41 -15.80 -18.57 38.10
C SER A 41 -14.65 -19.47 37.65
N SER A 42 -13.41 -18.95 37.62
CA SER A 42 -12.31 -19.39 38.50
C SER A 42 -10.96 -18.86 37.95
N PRO A 43 -10.14 -18.18 38.77
CA PRO A 43 -8.86 -17.64 38.35
C PRO A 43 -7.78 -18.71 38.53
N THR A 44 -7.71 -19.70 37.65
CA THR A 44 -6.47 -20.47 37.55
C THR A 44 -5.45 -19.61 36.81
N LYS A 45 -4.62 -18.97 37.63
CA LYS A 45 -3.40 -18.26 37.30
C LYS A 45 -2.43 -19.24 36.61
N LEU A 46 -2.74 -19.63 35.38
CA LEU A 46 -1.83 -20.35 34.49
C LEU A 46 -0.80 -19.33 34.04
N TRP A 47 0.29 -19.27 34.81
CA TRP A 47 1.65 -18.90 34.40
C TRP A 47 1.69 -18.39 32.96
N ILE A 48 1.36 -17.10 32.78
CA ILE A 48 1.75 -16.36 31.59
C ILE A 48 3.27 -16.31 31.70
N LEU A 49 3.92 -17.36 31.19
CA LEU A 49 5.36 -17.38 31.01
C LEU A 49 5.66 -16.10 30.25
N ASN A 50 6.42 -15.23 30.89
CA ASN A 50 6.85 -13.95 30.34
C ASN A 50 7.91 -14.25 29.26
N ILE A 51 7.48 -14.90 28.18
CA ILE A 51 8.34 -15.34 27.09
C ILE A 51 8.73 -14.08 26.32
N LYS A 52 9.93 -13.58 26.62
CA LYS A 52 10.54 -12.46 25.93
C LYS A 52 10.77 -12.85 24.47
N ARG A 53 9.90 -12.36 23.57
CA ARG A 53 10.03 -12.64 22.13
C ARG A 53 11.19 -11.83 21.54
N PHE A 54 12.13 -12.51 20.89
CA PHE A 54 13.18 -11.85 20.12
C PHE A 54 12.63 -11.31 18.80
N ARG A 55 13.27 -10.25 18.27
CA ARG A 55 12.86 -9.62 17.00
C ARG A 55 12.99 -10.63 15.86
N THR A 56 11.89 -10.87 15.14
CA THR A 56 11.89 -11.75 13.97
C THR A 56 12.22 -10.95 12.72
N TYR A 57 13.41 -11.21 12.17
CA TYR A 57 13.83 -10.77 10.84
C TYR A 57 13.16 -11.62 9.76
N GLY A 58 13.26 -11.22 8.49
CA GLY A 58 12.72 -11.96 7.34
C GLY A 58 11.59 -11.24 6.59
N ARG A 59 11.27 -9.99 6.97
CA ARG A 59 10.23 -9.16 6.30
C ARG A 59 10.82 -7.97 5.55
N GLU A 60 12.14 -7.93 5.38
CA GLU A 60 12.88 -6.79 4.84
C GLU A 60 12.49 -6.51 3.39
N TYR A 61 12.26 -7.57 2.62
CA TYR A 61 11.79 -7.45 1.25
C TYR A 61 10.25 -7.45 1.22
N GLN A 62 9.69 -6.25 1.12
CA GLN A 62 8.29 -6.06 0.73
C GLN A 62 8.25 -5.58 -0.73
N PRO A 63 7.73 -6.39 -1.68
CA PRO A 63 7.85 -6.10 -3.09
C PRO A 63 6.98 -4.90 -3.50
N SER A 64 7.61 -3.90 -4.13
CA SER A 64 6.92 -2.76 -4.73
C SER A 64 7.56 -2.38 -6.05
N ASN A 65 6.80 -2.48 -7.15
CA ASN A 65 7.30 -2.17 -8.49
C ASN A 65 7.71 -0.70 -8.63
N ARG A 66 6.92 0.23 -8.08
CA ARG A 66 7.23 1.66 -8.10
C ARG A 66 8.57 1.94 -7.41
N VAL A 67 8.75 1.39 -6.20
CA VAL A 67 10.00 1.57 -5.43
C VAL A 67 11.18 0.94 -6.15
N ARG A 68 11.01 -0.28 -6.68
CA ARG A 68 12.04 -1.01 -7.43
C ARG A 68 12.53 -0.21 -8.64
N LYS A 69 11.63 0.31 -9.47
CA LYS A 69 12.00 1.07 -10.68
C LYS A 69 12.56 2.46 -10.35
N ARG A 70 12.07 3.12 -9.31
CA ARG A 70 12.62 4.42 -8.84
C ARG A 70 14.04 4.29 -8.30
N ARG A 71 14.31 3.28 -7.47
CA ARG A 71 15.63 3.10 -6.85
C ARG A 71 16.63 2.46 -7.80
N HIS A 72 16.21 1.46 -8.57
CA HIS A 72 17.14 0.58 -9.28
C HIS A 72 16.91 0.46 -10.80
N GLY A 73 15.97 1.22 -11.37
CA GLY A 73 15.68 1.22 -12.80
C GLY A 73 16.71 1.98 -13.65
N PHE A 74 16.55 1.90 -14.97
CA PHE A 74 17.49 2.51 -15.93
C PHE A 74 17.63 4.03 -15.77
N LEU A 75 16.50 4.73 -15.67
CA LEU A 75 16.50 6.20 -15.54
C LEU A 75 17.22 6.67 -14.27
N SER A 76 17.09 5.93 -13.16
CA SER A 76 17.79 6.27 -11.92
C SER A 76 19.31 6.13 -12.05
N ARG A 77 19.78 5.15 -12.83
CA ARG A 77 21.20 4.97 -13.14
C ARG A 77 21.72 6.01 -14.13
N LYS A 78 20.95 6.35 -15.16
CA LYS A 78 21.38 7.34 -16.17
C LYS A 78 21.56 8.75 -15.59
N ARG A 79 20.75 9.12 -14.59
CA ARG A 79 20.72 10.48 -14.00
C ARG A 79 22.04 10.89 -13.32
N SER A 80 22.69 9.99 -12.59
CA SER A 80 23.91 10.33 -11.82
C SER A 80 25.20 9.90 -12.53
N ALA A 81 26.33 10.55 -12.20
CA ALA A 81 27.64 10.15 -12.73
C ALA A 81 28.03 8.72 -12.27
N SER A 82 27.80 8.40 -10.99
CA SER A 82 28.05 7.06 -10.44
C SER A 82 27.17 5.98 -11.10
N GLY A 83 25.90 6.29 -11.37
CA GLY A 83 24.99 5.38 -12.05
C GLY A 83 25.39 5.11 -13.50
N ARG A 84 25.86 6.13 -14.23
CA ARG A 84 26.44 5.95 -15.58
C ARG A 84 27.67 5.03 -15.57
N ARG A 85 28.56 5.17 -14.57
CA ARG A 85 29.71 4.27 -14.39
C ARG A 85 29.28 2.82 -14.11
N ILE A 86 28.20 2.61 -13.35
CA ILE A 86 27.62 1.27 -13.13
C ILE A 86 27.14 0.68 -14.46
N LEU A 87 26.42 1.45 -15.28
CA LEU A 87 25.93 0.99 -16.58
C LEU A 87 27.10 0.60 -17.49
N ALA A 88 28.11 1.46 -17.63
CA ALA A 88 29.30 1.17 -18.42
C ALA A 88 29.97 -0.14 -18.00
N ARG A 89 30.19 -0.35 -16.68
CA ARG A 89 30.76 -1.59 -16.14
C ARG A 89 29.91 -2.82 -16.44
N ARG A 90 28.58 -2.69 -16.42
CA ARG A 90 27.67 -3.81 -16.70
C ARG A 90 27.66 -4.16 -18.20
N ILE A 91 27.79 -3.16 -19.07
CA ILE A 91 27.93 -3.34 -20.52
C ILE A 91 29.25 -4.03 -20.84
N THR A 92 30.38 -3.57 -20.28
CA THR A 92 31.69 -4.19 -20.52
C THR A 92 31.74 -5.64 -20.03
N LYS A 93 31.07 -5.94 -18.90
CA LYS A 93 30.90 -7.31 -18.39
C LYS A 93 29.88 -8.14 -19.17
N LYS A 94 29.19 -7.57 -20.17
CA LYS A 94 28.17 -8.24 -20.99
C LYS A 94 27.04 -8.88 -20.16
N ARG A 95 26.54 -8.17 -19.14
CA ARG A 95 25.38 -8.65 -18.35
C ARG A 95 24.11 -8.65 -19.22
N LYS A 96 23.36 -9.76 -19.21
CA LYS A 96 22.05 -9.88 -19.89
C LYS A 96 21.09 -8.74 -19.53
N TYR A 97 21.07 -8.34 -18.26
CA TYR A 97 20.26 -7.22 -17.78
C TYR A 97 21.13 -6.14 -17.13
N LEU A 98 21.00 -4.90 -17.60
CA LEU A 98 21.75 -3.76 -17.06
C LEU A 98 21.12 -3.17 -15.79
N THR A 99 19.79 -3.12 -15.72
CA THR A 99 19.03 -2.63 -14.57
C THR A 99 17.76 -3.45 -14.36
N HIS A 100 17.04 -3.11 -13.29
CA HIS A 100 15.68 -3.59 -13.05
C HIS A 100 14.65 -2.99 -14.01
#